data_AF-A0A967X7L5-F1
#
_entry.id   AF-A0A967X7L5-F1
#
_cell.length_a   1.000
_cell.length_b   1.000
_cell.length_c   1.000
_cell.angle_alpha   90.00
_cell.angle_beta   90.00
_cell.angle_gamma   90.00
#
_symmetry.space_group_name_H-M   'P 1'
#
loop_
_entity.id
_entity.type
_entity.pdbx_description
1 polymer ?
#
loop_
_entity_poly.entity_id
_entity_poly.type
_entity_poly.pdbx_seq_one_letter_code
_entity_poly.pdbx_strand_id
1 'polypeptide(L)'
;MSKKGKRKYTVADKMRILEEARAPGTTVAEVLRRHQVDAATFYRWERQAKEGMREALEGRRARNGKAAEREIERLREELEKKRRIIAEVVEENLELKKGL
;
A
#
# COMPACT_ATOMS: atom_id res chain seq x y z
N MET A 1 36.50 16.00 3.12
CA MET A 1 35.98 15.30 1.92
C MET A 1 34.46 15.48 1.88
N SER A 2 33.92 16.18 0.88
CA SER A 2 32.47 16.46 0.81
C SER A 2 31.70 15.17 0.55
N LYS A 3 30.75 14.83 1.43
CA LYS A 3 29.90 13.64 1.34
C LYS A 3 28.97 13.84 0.14
N LYS A 4 29.38 13.40 -1.06
CA LYS A 4 28.54 13.40 -2.27
C LYS A 4 27.17 12.84 -1.91
N GLY A 5 26.14 13.67 -2.00
CA GLY A 5 24.77 13.29 -1.67
C GLY A 5 24.36 12.07 -2.49
N LYS A 6 23.70 11.10 -1.86
CA LYS A 6 23.17 9.93 -2.57
C LYS A 6 22.18 10.43 -3.63
N ARG A 7 22.41 10.09 -4.90
CA ARG A 7 21.47 10.38 -5.99
C ARG A 7 20.11 9.80 -5.63
N LYS A 8 19.07 10.63 -5.70
CA LYS A 8 17.68 10.19 -5.51
C LYS A 8 17.15 9.71 -6.86
N TYR A 9 16.60 8.50 -6.89
CA TYR A 9 15.95 7.93 -8.06
C TYR A 9 14.44 7.90 -7.82
N THR A 10 13.69 8.51 -8.73
CA THR A 10 12.23 8.41 -8.75
C THR A 10 11.80 6.98 -9.08
N VAL A 11 10.52 6.66 -8.89
CA VAL A 11 9.98 5.36 -9.32
C VAL A 11 10.13 5.17 -10.83
N ALA A 12 9.89 6.23 -11.61
CA ALA A 12 10.06 6.20 -13.07
C ALA A 12 11.52 5.96 -13.47
N ASP A 13 12.49 6.55 -12.77
CA ASP A 13 13.92 6.27 -13.01
C ASP A 13 14.23 4.80 -12.77
N LYS A 14 13.77 4.24 -11.64
CA LYS A 14 14.03 2.83 -11.30
C LYS A 14 13.46 1.89 -12.36
N MET A 15 12.24 2.13 -12.82
CA MET A 15 11.60 1.33 -13.87
C MET A 15 12.39 1.36 -15.17
N ARG A 16 12.73 2.55 -15.66
CA ARG A 16 13.53 2.72 -16.88
C ARG A 16 14.88 2.01 -16.79
N ILE A 17 15.58 2.13 -15.66
CA ILE A 17 16.88 1.47 -15.44
C ILE A 17 16.74 -0.05 -15.42
N LEU A 18 15.69 -0.58 -14.78
CA LEU A 18 15.42 -2.03 -14.74
C LEU A 18 15.11 -2.58 -16.13
N GLU A 19 14.28 -1.88 -16.91
CA GLU A 19 13.93 -2.24 -18.29
C GLU A 19 15.16 -2.18 -19.21
N GLU A 20 15.92 -1.09 -19.17
CA GLU A 20 17.13 -0.90 -19.97
C GLU A 20 18.15 -2.00 -19.68
N ALA A 21 18.39 -2.35 -18.40
CA ALA A 21 19.33 -3.40 -18.02
C ALA A 21 18.92 -4.82 -18.46
N ARG A 22 17.66 -5.01 -18.85
CA ARG A 22 17.12 -6.29 -19.36
C ARG A 22 16.83 -6.25 -20.86
N ALA A 23 17.02 -5.09 -21.51
CA ALA A 23 16.83 -4.94 -22.94
C ALA A 23 17.91 -5.72 -23.71
N PRO A 24 17.55 -6.37 -24.84
CA PRO A 24 18.52 -7.01 -25.73
C PRO A 24 19.59 -6.03 -26.20
N GLY A 25 20.83 -6.51 -26.34
CA GLY A 25 21.94 -5.70 -26.85
C GLY A 25 22.60 -4.77 -25.83
N THR A 26 22.21 -4.83 -24.55
CA THR A 26 22.89 -4.12 -23.46
C THR A 26 23.36 -5.10 -22.39
N THR A 27 24.30 -4.66 -21.54
CA THR A 27 24.68 -5.42 -20.35
C THR A 27 24.28 -4.67 -19.09
N VAL A 28 23.86 -5.41 -18.05
CA VAL A 28 23.53 -4.83 -16.74
C VAL A 28 24.67 -3.93 -16.26
N ALA A 29 25.92 -4.39 -16.35
CA ALA A 29 27.08 -3.63 -15.90
C ALA A 29 27.24 -2.27 -16.62
N GLU A 30 26.94 -2.20 -17.92
CA GLU A 30 26.98 -0.95 -18.68
C GLU A 30 25.90 0.03 -18.22
N VAL A 31 24.67 -0.45 -18.08
CA VAL A 31 23.52 0.35 -17.63
C VAL A 31 23.78 0.90 -16.22
N LEU A 32 24.31 0.07 -15.31
CA LEU A 32 24.65 0.51 -13.95
C LEU A 32 25.70 1.62 -13.93
N ARG A 33 26.73 1.55 -14.79
CA ARG A 33 27.74 2.61 -14.92
C ARG A 33 27.13 3.91 -15.44
N ARG A 34 26.32 3.84 -16.50
CA ARG A 34 25.64 5.00 -17.11
C ARG A 34 24.75 5.73 -16.10
N HIS A 35 23.99 4.97 -15.33
CA HIS A 35 23.05 5.52 -14.35
C HIS A 35 23.65 5.78 -12.97
N GLN A 36 24.93 5.43 -12.74
CA GLN A 36 25.61 5.54 -11.44
C GLN A 36 24.87 4.80 -10.31
N VAL A 37 24.42 3.58 -10.62
CA VAL A 37 23.72 2.69 -9.68
C VAL A 37 24.63 1.55 -9.29
N ASP A 38 24.74 1.27 -8.00
CA ASP A 38 25.47 0.09 -7.52
C ASP A 38 24.66 -1.19 -7.74
N ALA A 39 25.34 -2.31 -7.97
CA ALA A 39 24.70 -3.59 -8.26
C ALA A 39 23.74 -4.04 -7.15
N ALA A 40 24.09 -3.82 -5.88
CA ALA A 40 23.24 -4.21 -4.74
C ALA A 40 21.91 -3.44 -4.75
N THR A 41 21.95 -2.14 -5.04
CA THR A 41 20.75 -1.30 -5.21
C THR A 41 19.90 -1.76 -6.39
N PHE A 42 20.52 -2.06 -7.53
CA PHE A 42 19.80 -2.56 -8.71
C PHE A 42 19.05 -3.87 -8.42
N TYR A 43 19.75 -4.88 -7.91
CA TYR A 43 19.13 -6.19 -7.65
C TYR A 43 18.08 -6.12 -6.54
N ARG A 44 18.23 -5.21 -5.57
CA ARG A 44 17.18 -4.92 -4.60
C ARG A 44 15.91 -4.39 -5.28
N TRP A 45 16.04 -3.42 -6.19
CA TRP A 45 14.89 -2.90 -6.93
C TRP A 45 14.26 -3.97 -7.83
N GLU A 46 15.07 -4.78 -8.51
CA GLU A 46 14.58 -5.87 -9.35
C GLU A 46 13.77 -6.88 -8.54
N ARG A 47 14.28 -7.26 -7.37
CA ARG A 47 13.57 -8.16 -6.45
C ARG A 47 12.23 -7.55 -6.01
N GLN A 48 12.23 -6.28 -5.59
CA GLN A 48 11.01 -5.59 -5.18
C GLN A 48 9.98 -5.51 -6.31
N ALA A 49 10.42 -5.23 -7.54
CA ALA A 49 9.54 -5.20 -8.71
C ALA A 49 8.91 -6.58 -8.99
N LYS A 50 9.70 -7.65 -8.93
CA LYS A 50 9.21 -9.03 -9.13
C LYS A 50 8.23 -9.46 -8.04
N GLU A 51 8.52 -9.15 -6.77
CA GLU A 51 7.62 -9.44 -5.65
C GLU A 51 6.30 -8.68 -5.76
N GLY A 52 6.36 -7.38 -6.08
CA GLY A 52 5.16 -6.57 -6.28
C GLY A 52 4.31 -7.03 -7.47
N MET A 53 4.95 -7.43 -8.58
CA MET A 53 4.26 -7.99 -9.74
C MET A 53 3.57 -9.31 -9.39
N ARG A 54 4.25 -10.19 -8.64
CA ARG A 54 3.65 -11.44 -8.14
C ARG A 54 2.43 -11.15 -7.27
N GLU A 55 2.54 -10.26 -6.30
CA GLU A 55 1.43 -9.94 -5.39
C GLU A 55 0.23 -9.36 -6.17
N ALA A 56 0.50 -8.53 -7.18
CA ALA A 56 -0.51 -7.95 -8.05
C ALA A 56 -1.22 -9.02 -8.88
N LEU A 57 -0.47 -9.93 -9.50
CA LEU A 57 -1.01 -11.04 -10.32
C LEU A 57 -1.75 -12.08 -9.47
N GLU A 58 -1.34 -12.32 -8.23
CA GLU A 58 -2.08 -13.15 -7.28
C GLU A 58 -3.37 -12.49 -6.80
N GLY A 59 -3.60 -11.20 -7.10
CA GLY A 59 -4.77 -10.44 -6.68
C GLY A 59 -4.91 -10.34 -5.16
N ARG A 60 -3.83 -10.60 -4.39
CA ARG A 60 -3.88 -10.68 -2.92
C ARG A 60 -4.28 -9.34 -2.31
N ARG A 61 -3.73 -8.24 -2.83
CA ARG A 61 -4.04 -6.88 -2.38
C ARG A 61 -5.49 -6.48 -2.64
N ALA A 62 -6.03 -6.83 -3.81
CA ALA A 62 -7.44 -6.59 -4.14
C ALA A 62 -8.39 -7.41 -3.27
N ARG A 63 -8.06 -8.68 -2.98
CA ARG A 63 -8.84 -9.54 -2.08
C ARG A 63 -8.85 -9.00 -0.64
N ASN A 64 -7.69 -8.60 -0.13
CA ASN A 64 -7.57 -8.01 1.21
C ASN A 64 -8.33 -6.69 1.33
N GLY A 65 -8.25 -5.82 0.31
CA GLY A 65 -9.01 -4.57 0.26
C GLY A 65 -10.52 -4.81 0.35
N LYS A 66 -11.06 -5.71 -0.48
CA LYS A 66 -12.48 -6.07 -0.45
C LYS A 66 -12.92 -6.70 0.88
N ALA A 67 -12.05 -7.48 1.52
CA ALA A 67 -12.35 -8.06 2.83
C ALA A 67 -12.41 -6.99 3.92
N ALA A 68 -11.47 -6.04 3.92
CA ALA A 68 -11.47 -4.91 4.84
C ALA A 68 -12.68 -4.00 4.63
N GLU A 69 -13.06 -3.72 3.38
CA GLU A 69 -14.26 -2.93 3.06
C GLU A 69 -15.54 -3.56 3.60
N ARG A 70 -15.73 -4.87 3.41
CA ARG A 70 -16.88 -5.61 3.97
C ARG A 70 -16.90 -5.57 5.51
N GLU A 71 -15.75 -5.69 6.16
CA GLU A 71 -15.67 -5.61 7.61
C GLU A 71 -16.01 -4.20 8.12
N ILE A 72 -15.54 -3.16 7.43
CA ILE A 72 -15.89 -1.77 7.75
C ILE A 72 -17.39 -1.55 7.63
N GLU A 73 -18.02 -2.05 6.56
CA GLU A 73 -19.47 -1.94 6.36
C GLU A 73 -20.23 -2.65 7.49
N ARG A 74 -19.87 -3.89 7.80
CA ARG A 74 -20.45 -4.65 8.92
C ARG A 74 -20.34 -3.90 10.25
N LEU A 75 -19.15 -3.40 10.58
CA LEU A 75 -18.93 -2.67 11.83
C LEU A 75 -19.74 -1.38 11.89
N ARG A 76 -19.95 -0.71 10.75
CA ARG A 76 -20.82 0.47 10.66
C ARG A 76 -22.28 0.13 10.93
N GLU A 77 -22.79 -0.96 10.33
CA GLU A 77 -24.16 -1.42 10.58
C GLU A 77 -24.39 -1.80 12.05
N GLU A 78 -23.44 -2.53 12.67
CA GLU A 78 -23.51 -2.87 14.09
C GLU A 78 -23.51 -1.62 14.97
N LEU A 79 -22.71 -0.61 14.62
CA LEU A 79 -22.61 0.64 15.34
C LEU A 79 -23.91 1.46 15.23
N GLU A 80 -24.52 1.52 14.04
CA GLU A 80 -25.83 2.15 13.84
C GLU A 80 -26.94 1.43 14.62
N LYS A 81 -26.95 0.09 14.61
CA LYS A 81 -27.89 -0.69 15.41
C LYS A 81 -27.76 -0.38 16.90
N LYS A 82 -26.53 -0.35 17.42
CA LYS A 82 -26.26 0.00 18.82
C LYS A 82 -26.70 1.43 19.15
N ARG A 83 -26.46 2.39 18.26
CA ARG A 83 -26.90 3.79 18.43
C ARG A 83 -28.42 3.90 18.54
N ARG A 84 -29.17 3.17 17.69
CA ARG A 84 -30.64 3.16 17.73
C ARG A 84 -31.16 2.64 19.07
N ILE A 85 -30.65 1.51 19.53
CA ILE A 85 -31.07 0.91 20.80
C ILE A 85 -30.76 1.86 21.97
N ILE A 86 -29.59 2.49 21.97
CA ILE A 86 -29.24 3.48 23.01
C ILE A 86 -30.21 4.65 22.99
N ALA A 87 -30.56 5.18 21.81
CA ALA A 87 -31.50 6.29 21.71
C ALA A 87 -32.89 5.93 22.27
N GLU A 88 -33.40 4.74 21.93
CA GLU A 88 -34.67 4.21 22.44
C GLU A 88 -34.65 4.05 23.97
N VAL A 89 -33.61 3.41 24.52
CA VAL A 89 -33.46 3.23 25.97
C VAL A 89 -33.29 4.56 26.70
N VAL A 90 -32.59 5.54 26.10
CA VAL A 90 -32.44 6.88 26.69
C VAL A 90 -33.78 7.61 26.70
N GLU A 91 -34.57 7.49 25.64
CA GLU A 91 -35.91 8.08 25.55
C GLU A 91 -36.83 7.49 26.63
N GLU A 92 -36.93 6.17 26.74
CA GLU A 92 -37.70 5.49 27.80
C GLU A 92 -37.26 5.94 29.21
N ASN A 93 -35.95 6.02 29.46
CA ASN A 93 -35.43 6.46 30.75
C ASN A 93 -35.78 7.93 31.06
N LEU A 94 -35.82 8.80 30.05
CA LEU A 94 -36.22 10.19 30.23
C LEU A 94 -37.72 10.31 30.52
N GLU A 95 -38.57 9.50 29.87
CA GLU A 95 -40.00 9.45 30.14
C GLU A 95 -40.31 8.98 31.56
N LEU A 96 -39.68 7.88 32.00
CA LEU A 96 -39.82 7.36 33.36
C LEU A 96 -39.41 8.39 34.43
N LYS A 97 -38.38 9.21 34.16
CA LYS A 97 -37.93 10.27 35.08
C LYS A 97 -38.83 11.51 35.08
N LYS A 98 -39.64 11.74 34.05
CA LYS A 98 -40.60 12.86 34.00
C LYS A 98 -41.93 12.53 34.69
N GLY A 99 -42.23 11.23 34.84
CA GLY A 99 -43.41 10.73 35.57
C GLY A 99 -43.21 10.54 37.08
N LEU A 100 -42.00 10.81 37.59
CA LEU A 100 -41.62 10.87 39.01
C LEU A 100 -41.46 12.33 39.44
#